data_AF-A0A954BKY6-F1
#
_entry.id   AF-A0A954BKY6-F1
#
_cell.length_a   1.000
_cell.length_b   1.000
_cell.length_c   1.000
_cell.angle_alpha   90.00
_cell.angle_beta   90.00
_cell.angle_gamma   90.00
#
_symmetry.space_group_name_H-M   'P 1'
#
loop_
_entity.id
_entity.type
_entity.pdbx_description
1 polymer ?
#
loop_
_entity_poly.entity_id
_entity_poly.type
_entity_poly.pdbx_seq_one_letter_code
_entity_poly.pdbx_strand_id
1 'polypeptide(L)'
;MGAMSKLTTPEAVVDALEKLYHEAVEAQSAALHTFLHKGTPPDPKLRQKGAFCYPQIRIVYDPDGPPPPISRSYGRISEPGTYLTTITRPDFFRTYLLEQLTPLMRDYDITITVEPSQSEIPYAYVWEQGQAAGLEEISPAELARHFPSPNLAEIGDEIADGELYEPYTEHPLALFDA
;
A
#
# COMPACT_ATOMS: atom_id res chain seq x y z
N MET A 1 -3.46 -18.83 -6.95
CA MET A 1 -2.33 -18.31 -6.15
C MET A 1 -1.10 -18.29 -7.04
N GLY A 2 -0.82 -17.14 -7.66
CA GLY A 2 0.47 -16.96 -8.34
C GLY A 2 1.57 -16.94 -7.28
N ALA A 3 2.67 -17.63 -7.52
CA ALA A 3 3.82 -17.60 -6.62
C ALA A 3 4.27 -16.14 -6.48
N MET A 4 4.11 -15.57 -5.29
CA MET A 4 4.63 -14.24 -4.98
C MET A 4 6.14 -14.32 -5.11
N SER A 5 6.69 -13.59 -6.07
CA SER A 5 8.14 -13.55 -6.31
C SER A 5 8.82 -12.87 -5.13
N LYS A 6 9.68 -13.61 -4.43
CA LYS A 6 10.56 -13.05 -3.40
C LYS A 6 11.46 -11.99 -4.03
N LEU A 7 11.50 -10.79 -3.44
CA LEU A 7 12.33 -9.69 -3.92
C LEU A 7 13.62 -9.63 -3.11
N THR A 8 14.76 -9.53 -3.81
CA THR A 8 16.09 -9.72 -3.22
C THR A 8 16.91 -8.44 -3.10
N THR A 9 16.45 -7.31 -3.65
CA THR A 9 17.10 -6.00 -3.48
C THR A 9 16.09 -4.92 -3.09
N PRO A 10 16.51 -3.88 -2.34
CA PRO A 10 15.64 -2.75 -2.00
C PRO A 10 15.02 -2.09 -3.25
N GLU A 11 15.80 -1.92 -4.31
CA GLU A 11 15.33 -1.32 -5.57
C GLU A 11 14.23 -2.17 -6.20
N ALA A 12 14.37 -3.49 -6.23
CA ALA A 12 13.33 -4.37 -6.77
C ALA A 12 12.03 -4.31 -5.95
N VAL A 13 12.14 -4.09 -4.63
CA VAL A 13 10.97 -3.88 -3.76
C VAL A 13 10.27 -2.58 -4.13
N VAL A 14 11.01 -1.47 -4.20
CA VAL A 14 10.43 -0.17 -4.51
C VAL A 14 9.86 -0.12 -5.94
N ASP A 15 10.55 -0.70 -6.92
CA ASP A 15 10.07 -0.80 -8.30
C ASP A 15 8.76 -1.61 -8.39
N ALA A 16 8.61 -2.67 -7.58
CA ALA A 16 7.36 -3.43 -7.51
C ALA A 16 6.23 -2.63 -6.86
N LEU A 17 6.52 -1.85 -5.80
CA LEU A 17 5.55 -0.95 -5.18
C LEU A 17 5.08 0.13 -6.17
N GLU A 18 6.02 0.78 -6.87
CA GLU A 18 5.74 1.78 -7.92
C GLU A 18 4.87 1.20 -9.02
N LYS A 19 5.22 0.01 -9.51
CA LYS A 19 4.45 -0.67 -10.56
C LYS A 19 3.01 -0.92 -10.12
N LEU A 20 2.79 -1.55 -8.97
CA LEU A 20 1.44 -1.86 -8.50
C LEU A 20 0.62 -0.59 -8.21
N TYR A 21 1.26 0.44 -7.63
CA TYR A 21 0.60 1.72 -7.39
C TYR A 21 0.16 2.38 -8.69
N HIS A 22 1.04 2.47 -9.69
CA HIS A 22 0.69 3.03 -11.00
C HIS A 22 -0.42 2.21 -11.69
N GLU A 23 -0.36 0.89 -11.66
CA GLU A 23 -1.41 0.03 -12.23
C GLU A 23 -2.78 0.29 -11.55
N ALA A 24 -2.80 0.48 -10.23
CA ALA A 24 -4.04 0.76 -9.50
C ALA A 24 -4.62 2.14 -9.81
N VAL A 25 -3.76 3.16 -9.84
CA VAL A 25 -4.11 4.54 -10.19
C VAL A 25 -4.64 4.60 -11.62
N GLU A 26 -3.93 4.03 -12.60
CA GLU A 26 -4.35 4.01 -14.01
C GLU A 26 -5.68 3.27 -14.19
N ALA A 27 -5.86 2.11 -13.54
CA ALA A 27 -7.10 1.36 -13.61
C ALA A 27 -8.29 2.18 -13.06
N GLN A 28 -8.10 2.86 -11.93
CA GLN A 28 -9.15 3.68 -11.33
C GLN A 28 -9.44 4.94 -12.15
N SER A 29 -8.42 5.64 -12.67
CA SER A 29 -8.59 6.77 -13.59
C SER A 29 -9.35 6.37 -14.85
N ALA A 30 -9.02 5.22 -15.46
CA ALA A 30 -9.71 4.73 -16.64
C ALA A 30 -11.18 4.38 -16.37
N ALA A 31 -11.47 3.81 -15.20
CA ALA A 31 -12.83 3.52 -14.76
C ALA A 31 -13.63 4.80 -14.50
N LEU A 32 -13.04 5.79 -13.83
CA LEU A 32 -13.65 7.11 -13.59
C LEU A 32 -13.98 7.80 -14.92
N HIS A 33 -13.03 7.87 -15.84
CA HIS A 33 -13.24 8.46 -17.17
C HIS A 33 -14.37 7.75 -17.93
N THR A 34 -14.42 6.41 -17.89
CA THR A 34 -15.51 5.64 -18.52
C THR A 34 -16.87 5.94 -17.89
N PHE A 35 -16.92 6.05 -16.57
CA PHE A 35 -18.13 6.40 -15.84
C PHE A 35 -18.61 7.82 -16.17
N LEU A 36 -17.70 8.79 -16.19
CA LEU A 36 -18.01 10.20 -16.49
C LEU A 36 -18.58 10.39 -17.91
N HIS A 37 -17.99 9.73 -18.91
CA HIS A 37 -18.40 9.94 -20.29
C HIS A 37 -19.51 9.01 -20.78
N LYS A 38 -19.65 7.80 -20.20
CA LYS A 38 -20.59 6.77 -20.67
C LYS A 38 -21.61 6.32 -19.62
N GLY A 39 -21.52 6.82 -18.39
CA GLY A 39 -22.36 6.38 -17.27
C GLY A 39 -22.19 4.91 -16.89
N THR A 40 -21.11 4.26 -17.32
CA THR A 40 -20.87 2.82 -17.10
C THR A 40 -19.99 2.63 -15.87
N PRO A 41 -20.50 2.03 -14.77
CA PRO A 41 -19.70 1.80 -13.57
C PRO A 41 -18.65 0.69 -13.77
N PRO A 42 -17.58 0.65 -12.96
CA PRO A 42 -16.58 -0.41 -13.02
C PRO A 42 -17.20 -1.78 -12.72
N ASP A 43 -16.67 -2.83 -13.35
CA ASP A 43 -17.03 -4.21 -13.03
C ASP A 43 -16.67 -4.52 -11.57
N PRO A 44 -17.63 -4.96 -10.72
CA PRO A 44 -17.34 -5.37 -9.35
C PRO A 44 -16.22 -6.42 -9.23
N LYS A 45 -16.02 -7.27 -10.24
CA LYS A 45 -14.93 -8.26 -10.27
C LYS A 45 -13.56 -7.63 -10.39
N LEU A 46 -13.46 -6.43 -10.97
CA LEU A 46 -12.21 -5.69 -11.08
C LEU A 46 -11.77 -5.21 -9.69
N ARG A 47 -12.71 -4.66 -8.92
CA ARG A 47 -12.51 -4.27 -7.52
C ARG A 47 -12.12 -5.46 -6.63
N GLN A 48 -12.86 -6.56 -6.74
CA GLN A 48 -12.56 -7.79 -5.97
C GLN A 48 -11.18 -8.40 -6.25
N LYS A 49 -10.56 -8.08 -7.39
CA LYS A 49 -9.19 -8.51 -7.73
C LYS A 49 -8.11 -7.56 -7.22
N GLY A 50 -8.48 -6.51 -6.49
CA GLY A 50 -7.57 -5.51 -5.96
C GLY A 50 -7.07 -4.51 -7.00
N ALA A 51 -7.79 -4.32 -8.11
CA ALA A 51 -7.35 -3.44 -9.19
C ALA A 51 -7.31 -1.96 -8.81
N PHE A 52 -7.95 -1.56 -7.71
CA PHE A 52 -7.88 -0.20 -7.16
C PHE A 52 -7.19 -0.16 -5.81
N CYS A 53 -6.50 -1.23 -5.41
CA CYS A 53 -5.88 -1.31 -4.09
C CYS A 53 -4.50 -0.68 -4.06
N TYR A 54 -4.15 -0.09 -2.92
CA TYR A 54 -2.76 0.26 -2.63
C TYR A 54 -1.88 -0.99 -2.69
N PRO A 55 -0.60 -0.86 -3.09
CA PRO A 55 0.36 -1.92 -2.87
C PRO A 55 0.61 -2.13 -1.37
N GLN A 56 0.89 -3.37 -1.00
CA GLN A 56 1.26 -3.80 0.34
C GLN A 56 2.66 -4.41 0.28
N ILE A 57 3.49 -4.03 1.25
CA ILE A 57 4.76 -4.71 1.52
C ILE A 57 4.57 -5.65 2.71
N ARG A 58 5.07 -6.87 2.58
CA ARG A 58 5.08 -7.90 3.62
C ARG A 58 6.52 -8.34 3.86
N ILE A 59 6.98 -8.24 5.10
CA ILE A 59 8.30 -8.70 5.55
C ILE A 59 8.10 -9.83 6.56
N VAL A 60 8.65 -11.00 6.27
CA VAL A 60 8.67 -12.13 7.20
C VAL A 60 10.07 -12.27 7.76
N TYR A 61 10.18 -12.25 9.09
CA TYR A 61 11.41 -12.48 9.83
C TYR A 61 11.22 -13.67 10.78
N ASP A 62 11.93 -14.77 10.51
CA ASP A 62 11.85 -16.02 11.29
C ASP A 62 13.25 -16.64 11.42
N PRO A 63 14.11 -16.06 12.27
CA PRO A 63 15.50 -16.49 12.40
C PRO A 63 15.63 -17.76 13.25
N ASP A 64 16.57 -18.64 12.88
CA ASP A 64 16.97 -19.80 13.70
C ASP A 64 17.83 -19.43 14.93
N GLY A 65 18.12 -18.14 15.14
CA GLY A 65 19.08 -17.66 16.15
C GLY A 65 18.74 -16.28 16.71
N PRO A 66 19.56 -15.75 17.63
CA PRO A 66 19.31 -14.44 18.23
C PRO A 66 19.36 -13.34 17.16
N PRO A 67 18.56 -12.26 17.30
CA PRO A 67 18.60 -11.15 16.38
C PRO A 67 19.99 -10.50 16.35
N PRO A 68 20.40 -9.94 15.21
CA PRO A 68 21.70 -9.29 15.06
C PRO A 68 21.85 -8.13 16.06
N PRO A 69 23.06 -7.87 16.59
CA PRO A 69 23.31 -6.76 17.50
C PRO A 69 23.32 -5.43 16.73
N ILE A 70 22.18 -4.75 16.71
CA ILE A 70 21.99 -3.49 15.98
C ILE A 70 22.02 -2.27 16.93
N SER A 71 22.90 -1.29 16.66
CA SER A 71 23.05 -0.06 17.45
C SER A 71 22.27 1.16 16.94
N ARG A 72 21.73 1.11 15.71
CA ARG A 72 20.92 2.20 15.14
C ARG A 72 19.55 2.32 15.84
N SER A 73 18.96 3.51 15.76
CA SER A 73 17.65 3.83 16.36
C SER A 73 16.46 3.43 15.49
N TYR A 74 16.65 3.17 14.19
CA TYR A 74 15.60 2.80 13.22
C TYR A 74 16.01 1.58 12.39
N GLY A 75 15.12 1.09 11.52
CA GLY A 75 15.40 -0.07 10.66
C GLY A 75 15.76 -1.32 11.46
N ARG A 76 14.99 -1.59 12.52
CA ARG A 76 15.18 -2.70 13.45
C ARG A 76 13.93 -3.56 13.52
N ILE A 77 14.15 -4.86 13.57
CA ILE A 77 13.11 -5.86 13.84
C ILE A 77 13.35 -6.37 15.25
N SER A 78 12.34 -6.22 16.11
CA SER A 78 12.44 -6.51 17.55
C SER A 78 12.16 -7.97 17.87
N GLU A 79 11.27 -8.61 17.11
CA GLU A 79 10.83 -9.99 17.34
C GLU A 79 10.57 -10.73 16.02
N PRO A 80 10.66 -12.07 16.00
CA PRO A 80 10.19 -12.86 14.87
C PRO A 80 8.71 -12.60 14.60
N GLY A 81 8.34 -12.51 13.32
CA GLY A 81 6.97 -12.23 12.95
C GLY A 81 6.82 -11.78 11.50
N THR A 82 5.58 -11.44 11.16
CA THR A 82 5.21 -10.86 9.87
C THR A 82 4.91 -9.39 10.05
N TYR A 83 5.57 -8.53 9.29
CA TYR A 83 5.41 -7.08 9.31
C TYR A 83 4.79 -6.60 8.01
N LEU A 84 3.77 -5.75 8.09
CA LEU A 84 3.00 -5.28 6.94
C LEU A 84 2.72 -3.79 7.01
N THR A 85 2.64 -3.17 5.84
CA THR A 85 1.99 -1.87 5.67
C THR A 85 1.57 -1.68 4.20
N THR A 86 0.55 -0.87 3.97
CA THR A 86 0.23 -0.37 2.63
C THR A 86 1.09 0.85 2.31
N ILE A 87 1.35 1.10 1.03
CA ILE A 87 2.20 2.20 0.57
C ILE A 87 1.45 3.04 -0.47
N THR A 88 1.39 4.35 -0.24
CA THR A 88 0.98 5.35 -1.24
C THR A 88 2.20 6.07 -1.81
N ARG A 89 2.09 6.61 -3.04
CA ARG A 89 3.11 7.44 -3.70
C ARG A 89 4.55 6.91 -3.54
N PRO A 90 4.82 5.63 -3.86
CA PRO A 90 6.15 5.03 -3.72
C PRO A 90 7.24 5.74 -4.53
N ASP A 91 6.87 6.40 -5.64
CA ASP A 91 7.74 7.28 -6.43
C ASP A 91 8.24 8.48 -5.62
N PHE A 92 7.34 9.12 -4.86
CA PHE A 92 7.66 10.24 -3.99
C PHE A 92 8.50 9.80 -2.78
N PHE A 93 8.16 8.65 -2.19
CA PHE A 93 8.86 8.10 -1.03
C PHE A 93 10.07 7.23 -1.37
N ARG A 94 10.46 7.11 -2.66
CA ARG A 94 11.50 6.18 -3.12
C ARG A 94 12.78 6.26 -2.29
N THR A 95 13.31 7.46 -2.08
CA THR A 95 14.54 7.67 -1.29
C THR A 95 14.37 7.18 0.14
N TYR A 96 13.24 7.47 0.78
CA TYR A 96 12.93 7.03 2.13
C TYR A 96 12.80 5.51 2.21
N LEU A 97 12.05 4.89 1.29
CA LEU A 97 11.85 3.44 1.25
C LEU A 97 13.18 2.71 1.07
N LEU A 98 14.04 3.18 0.16
CA LEU A 98 15.39 2.62 -0.01
C LEU A 98 16.23 2.76 1.25
N GLU A 99 16.19 3.91 1.93
CA GLU A 99 16.92 4.13 3.18
C GLU A 99 16.45 3.18 4.30
N GLN A 100 15.15 2.89 4.40
CA GLN A 100 14.61 1.97 5.41
C GLN A 100 14.86 0.50 5.06
N LEU A 101 14.67 0.10 3.80
CA LEU A 101 14.79 -1.29 3.36
C LEU A 101 16.24 -1.77 3.30
N THR A 102 17.18 -0.90 2.93
CA THR A 102 18.61 -1.25 2.81
C THR A 102 19.19 -1.89 4.08
N PRO A 103 19.12 -1.27 5.26
CA PRO A 103 19.65 -1.88 6.48
C PRO A 103 18.85 -3.10 6.94
N LEU A 104 17.54 -3.18 6.64
CA LEU A 104 16.73 -4.34 6.97
C LEU A 104 17.18 -5.57 6.16
N MET A 105 17.28 -5.44 4.84
CA MET A 105 17.68 -6.53 3.94
C MET A 105 19.16 -6.90 4.05
N ARG A 106 20.01 -5.99 4.52
CA ARG A 106 21.44 -6.25 4.77
C ARG A 106 21.66 -7.06 6.05
N ASP A 107 20.95 -6.70 7.12
CA ASP A 107 21.29 -7.18 8.46
C ASP A 107 20.40 -8.32 8.96
N TYR A 108 19.20 -8.46 8.42
CA TYR A 108 18.25 -9.48 8.81
C TYR A 108 18.03 -10.48 7.67
N ASP A 109 17.92 -11.76 8.02
CA ASP A 109 17.45 -12.78 7.08
C ASP A 109 15.93 -12.69 6.96
N ILE A 110 15.46 -11.90 5.99
CA ILE A 110 14.06 -11.59 5.79
C ILE A 110 13.58 -12.02 4.40
N THR A 111 12.33 -12.48 4.34
CA THR A 111 11.61 -12.64 3.07
C THR A 111 10.71 -11.43 2.86
N ILE A 112 10.88 -10.73 1.73
CA ILE A 112 10.02 -9.61 1.34
C ILE A 112 9.17 -9.98 0.11
N THR A 113 7.88 -9.67 0.19
CA THR A 113 6.92 -9.76 -0.91
C THR A 113 6.13 -8.45 -1.06
N VAL A 114 5.77 -8.13 -2.30
CA VAL A 114 4.91 -7.00 -2.65
C VAL A 114 3.68 -7.52 -3.38
N GLU A 115 2.49 -7.11 -2.92
CA GLU A 115 1.20 -7.59 -3.42
C GLU A 115 0.14 -6.47 -3.38
N PRO A 116 -0.95 -6.56 -4.17
CA PRO A 116 -2.11 -5.70 -3.96
C PRO A 116 -2.68 -5.91 -2.56
N SER A 117 -2.97 -4.83 -1.85
CA SER A 117 -3.62 -4.87 -0.53
C SER A 117 -5.12 -5.15 -0.64
N GLN A 118 -5.81 -5.10 0.49
CA GLN A 118 -7.28 -5.07 0.55
C GLN A 118 -7.84 -3.65 0.70
N SER A 119 -6.98 -2.63 0.84
CA SER A 119 -7.37 -1.24 0.98
C SER A 119 -7.40 -0.56 -0.39
N GLU A 120 -8.59 -0.11 -0.80
CA GLU A 120 -8.79 0.58 -2.08
C GLU A 120 -8.40 2.06 -1.97
N ILE A 121 -7.69 2.58 -2.97
CA ILE A 121 -7.33 3.99 -3.09
C ILE A 121 -8.61 4.82 -3.25
N PRO A 122 -8.89 5.79 -2.36
CA PRO A 122 -10.01 6.69 -2.56
C PRO A 122 -9.91 7.44 -3.90
N TYR A 123 -11.03 7.52 -4.62
CA TYR A 123 -11.11 8.19 -5.92
C TYR A 123 -10.59 9.63 -5.87
N ALA A 124 -10.70 10.27 -4.70
CA ALA A 124 -10.25 11.63 -4.44
C ALA A 124 -8.75 11.84 -4.65
N TYR A 125 -7.94 10.79 -4.48
CA TYR A 125 -6.48 10.86 -4.52
C TYR A 125 -5.87 10.48 -5.87
N VAL A 126 -6.69 9.94 -6.78
CA VAL A 126 -6.26 9.53 -8.13
C VAL A 126 -6.44 10.66 -9.16
N TRP A 127 -7.00 11.79 -8.75
CA TRP A 127 -7.22 12.91 -9.65
C TRP A 127 -5.97 13.69 -10.01
N GLU A 128 -5.58 13.64 -11.28
CA GLU A 128 -4.81 14.71 -11.89
C GLU A 128 -5.73 15.86 -12.31
N GLN A 129 -5.27 17.10 -12.10
CA GLN A 129 -6.01 18.34 -12.42
C GLN A 129 -6.49 18.44 -13.88
N GLY A 130 -5.92 17.65 -14.81
CA GLY A 130 -6.35 17.58 -16.21
C GLY A 130 -7.55 16.67 -16.49
N GLN A 131 -7.93 15.78 -15.56
CA GLN A 131 -9.03 14.81 -15.72
C GLN A 131 -10.33 15.25 -15.01
N ALA A 132 -10.36 16.45 -14.41
CA ALA A 132 -11.47 16.95 -13.61
C ALA A 132 -12.70 17.41 -14.42
N ALA A 133 -12.59 17.48 -15.76
CA ALA A 133 -13.68 17.93 -16.61
C ALA A 133 -14.86 16.94 -16.59
N GLY A 134 -16.05 17.41 -16.21
CA GLY A 134 -17.29 16.61 -16.15
C GLY A 134 -17.64 16.05 -14.76
N LEU A 135 -16.77 16.22 -13.75
CA LEU A 135 -17.06 15.77 -12.38
C LEU A 135 -18.01 16.68 -11.62
N GLU A 136 -18.00 17.98 -11.93
CA GLU A 136 -18.96 18.95 -11.39
C GLU A 136 -20.42 18.58 -11.75
N GLU A 137 -20.60 17.73 -12.78
CA GLU A 137 -21.90 17.27 -13.24
C GLU A 137 -22.40 16.01 -12.50
N ILE A 138 -21.52 15.29 -11.79
CA ILE A 138 -21.89 14.07 -11.04
C ILE A 138 -21.87 14.35 -9.53
N SER A 139 -22.95 13.95 -8.85
CA SER A 139 -23.01 14.11 -7.40
C SER A 139 -21.96 13.22 -6.67
N PRO A 140 -21.33 13.71 -5.60
CA PRO A 140 -20.41 12.89 -4.78
C PRO A 140 -21.03 11.60 -4.25
N ALA A 141 -22.35 11.59 -3.99
CA ALA A 141 -23.08 10.41 -3.56
C ALA A 141 -23.10 9.30 -4.63
N GLU A 142 -23.18 9.68 -5.91
CA GLU A 142 -23.18 8.72 -7.02
C GLU A 142 -21.78 8.15 -7.25
N LEU A 143 -20.73 8.95 -7.06
CA LEU A 143 -19.34 8.49 -7.10
C LEU A 143 -19.05 7.51 -5.96
N ALA A 144 -19.43 7.84 -4.72
CA ALA A 144 -19.23 6.99 -3.55
C ALA A 144 -19.98 5.64 -3.65
N ARG A 145 -21.04 5.57 -4.47
CA ARG A 145 -21.76 4.31 -4.73
C ARG A 145 -20.95 3.32 -5.57
N HIS A 146 -20.11 3.82 -6.48
CA HIS A 146 -19.43 3.00 -7.48
C HIS A 146 -17.91 2.92 -7.28
N PHE A 147 -17.33 3.90 -6.62
CA PHE A 147 -15.90 4.07 -6.42
C PHE A 147 -15.53 4.13 -4.94
N PRO A 148 -14.28 3.78 -4.57
CA PRO A 148 -13.79 3.88 -3.20
C PRO A 148 -13.77 5.34 -2.75
N SER A 149 -14.32 5.65 -1.58
CA SER A 149 -14.35 6.99 -1.01
C SER A 149 -13.58 7.03 0.30
N PRO A 150 -13.05 8.19 0.72
CA PRO A 150 -12.37 8.29 2.01
C PRO A 150 -13.29 7.89 3.15
N ASN A 151 -12.82 7.02 4.05
CA ASN A 151 -13.51 6.65 5.27
C ASN A 151 -12.77 7.25 6.47
N LEU A 152 -13.39 8.22 7.15
CA LEU A 152 -12.79 8.89 8.32
C LEU A 152 -12.63 7.96 9.54
N ALA A 153 -13.20 6.76 9.52
CA ALA A 153 -12.97 5.76 10.55
C ALA A 153 -11.66 4.95 10.34
N GLU A 154 -10.97 5.16 9.22
CA GLU A 154 -9.73 4.45 8.81
C GLU A 154 -8.62 5.48 8.58
N ILE A 155 -8.25 6.24 9.62
CA ILE A 155 -7.22 7.31 9.52
C ILE A 155 -5.79 6.73 9.66
N GLY A 156 -5.64 5.53 10.24
CA GLY A 156 -4.37 4.80 10.27
C GLY A 156 -3.32 5.43 11.20
N ASP A 157 -3.74 6.21 12.21
CA ASP A 157 -2.88 6.91 13.16
C ASP A 157 -2.70 6.18 14.50
N GLU A 158 -3.30 5.00 14.68
CA GLU A 158 -3.29 4.27 15.95
C GLU A 158 -1.87 3.87 16.39
N ILE A 159 -0.98 3.59 15.43
CA ILE A 159 0.44 3.30 15.69
C ILE A 159 1.16 4.54 16.20
N ALA A 160 0.89 5.70 15.58
CA ALA A 160 1.52 6.97 15.91
C ALA A 160 1.03 7.51 17.27
N ASP A 161 -0.25 7.29 17.58
CA ASP A 161 -0.88 7.68 18.85
C ASP A 161 -0.57 6.71 20.00
N GLY A 162 0.00 5.54 19.68
CA GLY A 162 0.36 4.53 20.68
C GLY A 162 -0.86 3.79 21.25
N GLU A 163 -1.97 3.73 20.51
CA GLU A 163 -3.24 3.12 20.92
C GLU A 163 -3.29 1.61 20.65
N LEU A 164 -2.13 0.97 20.50
CA LEU A 164 -2.04 -0.44 20.16
C LEU A 164 -2.12 -1.35 21.38
N TYR A 165 -3.26 -1.99 21.56
CA TYR A 165 -3.56 -2.82 22.74
C TYR A 165 -3.68 -4.32 22.47
N GLU A 166 -3.75 -4.80 21.22
CA GLU A 166 -3.91 -6.23 20.91
C GLU A 166 -2.61 -6.91 20.43
N PRO A 167 -2.31 -8.15 20.87
CA PRO A 167 -1.18 -8.91 20.37
C PRO A 167 -1.38 -9.26 18.89
N TYR A 168 -0.48 -8.77 18.06
CA TYR A 168 -0.57 -8.90 16.62
C TYR A 168 -0.37 -10.34 16.13
N THR A 169 -1.20 -10.73 15.16
CA THR A 169 -0.85 -11.81 14.22
C THR A 169 0.06 -11.28 13.10
N GLU A 170 -0.04 -9.99 12.80
CA GLU A 170 0.70 -9.24 11.77
C GLU A 170 1.10 -7.86 12.33
N HIS A 171 2.39 -7.58 12.45
CA HIS A 171 2.93 -6.36 13.05
C HIS A 171 2.94 -5.18 12.06
N PRO A 172 2.81 -3.93 12.54
CA PRO A 172 2.98 -2.75 11.70
C PRO A 172 4.44 -2.60 11.25
N LEU A 173 4.67 -2.43 9.95
CA LEU A 173 6.00 -2.14 9.41
C LEU A 173 6.37 -0.65 9.50
N ALA A 174 5.37 0.22 9.48
CA ALA A 174 5.54 1.67 9.51
C ALA A 174 4.57 2.31 10.52
N LEU A 175 4.77 3.59 10.82
CA LEU A 175 3.91 4.36 11.72
C LEU A 175 2.56 4.75 11.09
N PHE A 176 2.52 4.81 9.76
CA PHE A 176 1.34 5.17 8.99
C PHE A 176 1.21 4.19 7.82
N ASP A 177 -0.04 3.96 7.42
CA ASP A 177 -0.41 3.28 6.20
C ASP A 177 -0.70 4.30 5.07
N ALA A 178 -1.30 3.84 3.97
CA ALA A 178 -1.41 4.56 2.68
C ALA A 178 -2.58 5.53 2.53
#